data_AF-A0A7C8CUG5-F1
#
_entry.id   AF-A0A7C8CUG5-F1
#
_cell.length_a   1.000
_cell.length_b   1.000
_cell.length_c   1.000
_cell.angle_alpha   90.00
_cell.angle_beta   90.00
_cell.angle_gamma   90.00
#
_symmetry.space_group_name_H-M   'P 1'
#
loop_
_entity.id
_entity.type
_entity.pdbx_description
1 polymer ?
#
loop_
_entity_poly.entity_id
_entity_poly.type
_entity_poly.pdbx_seq_one_letter_code
_entity_poly.pdbx_strand_id
1 'polypeptide(L)'
;MAKQNSASGARLKTLELSSVPLDWYKGLQEPSPPARQATMKTLPPSVLLVDDERSTIVLMGAVLETQGFTVTLCHTAHEACCLLDSLEFDAVVTDVIFDGSSEGENVLARCREQQPGAVVVLMTGFPEVDAAVAAMKCGATDYLRKPVDGIVLAAMVHRALRERKLSASRGKLAFAEMVDIISGMVANTIERVDPYTAGHGERTRRYSRILGQKFNLEQATLERLELAAIAHDYGKIYLDDLGFLTKKGPLTPEEYREVQRHPELGARMLGDHPHLEKVCQYIAEHHEKWDGTGYPKQLHDEETSLPGRILGVVEVFDSLSTKRSYKDVWELPKTVRFFESQRNLAFAPELIDVFLELLEVHGEEWMQAPARDLEAAGVEMEN
;
A
#
# COMPACT_ATOMS: atom_id res chain seq x y z
N MET A 1 78.07 7.10 -4.19
CA MET A 1 77.74 6.11 -5.25
C MET A 1 76.28 5.71 -5.09
N ALA A 2 75.54 5.73 -6.21
CA ALA A 2 74.18 5.25 -6.52
C ALA A 2 73.59 4.10 -5.66
N LYS A 3 72.27 3.82 -5.52
CA LYS A 3 71.00 4.27 -6.14
C LYS A 3 69.79 3.64 -5.35
N GLN A 4 68.64 4.31 -5.42
CA GLN A 4 67.24 3.81 -5.56
C GLN A 4 66.42 3.13 -4.42
N ASN A 5 65.35 3.86 -4.03
CA ASN A 5 63.92 3.50 -3.85
C ASN A 5 63.46 2.02 -3.79
N SER A 6 62.61 1.68 -2.83
CA SER A 6 61.13 1.68 -3.01
C SER A 6 60.39 1.19 -1.75
N ALA A 7 59.16 1.70 -1.59
CA ALA A 7 58.21 1.39 -0.52
C ALA A 7 57.35 0.16 -0.86
N SER A 8 56.94 -0.58 0.16
CA SER A 8 55.83 -1.56 0.16
C SER A 8 55.62 -1.97 1.63
N GLY A 9 54.45 -1.97 2.23
CA GLY A 9 53.11 -2.28 1.71
C GLY A 9 52.51 -3.27 2.71
N ALA A 10 51.66 -2.78 3.62
CA ALA A 10 51.04 -3.58 4.66
C ALA A 10 50.06 -4.59 4.04
N ARG A 11 50.22 -5.87 4.42
CA ARG A 11 49.36 -6.98 4.02
C ARG A 11 47.97 -6.84 4.64
N LEU A 12 46.96 -6.59 3.82
CA LEU A 12 45.57 -6.95 4.11
C LEU A 12 45.25 -8.26 3.40
N LYS A 13 44.68 -9.20 4.15
CA LYS A 13 44.30 -10.54 3.69
C LYS A 13 43.16 -10.44 2.68
N THR A 14 43.41 -10.95 1.49
CA THR A 14 42.42 -11.23 0.45
C THR A 14 41.46 -12.32 0.93
N LEU A 15 40.17 -12.00 1.05
CA LEU A 15 39.09 -12.98 1.03
C LEU A 15 38.72 -13.17 -0.43
N GLU A 16 39.07 -14.34 -0.97
CA GLU A 16 38.66 -14.77 -2.31
C GLU A 16 37.14 -15.03 -2.32
N LEU A 17 36.39 -14.15 -2.98
CA LEU A 17 35.03 -14.45 -3.44
C LEU A 17 35.13 -15.09 -4.83
N SER A 18 35.34 -16.41 -4.84
CA SER A 18 35.22 -17.24 -6.03
C SER A 18 33.73 -17.48 -6.36
N SER A 19 33.39 -17.25 -7.63
CA SER A 19 32.27 -17.83 -8.39
C SER A 19 30.84 -17.53 -7.93
N VAL A 20 30.26 -16.45 -8.49
CA VAL A 20 28.83 -16.38 -8.80
C VAL A 20 28.69 -16.54 -10.33
N PRO A 21 27.92 -17.51 -10.84
CA PRO A 21 27.85 -17.74 -12.29
C PRO A 21 27.13 -16.60 -13.04
N LEU A 22 27.77 -16.08 -14.09
CA LEU A 22 27.14 -15.29 -15.15
C LEU A 22 26.26 -16.21 -16.01
N ASP A 23 24.96 -16.33 -15.73
CA ASP A 23 24.03 -16.93 -16.72
C ASP A 23 22.55 -16.53 -16.55
N TRP A 24 22.25 -15.39 -15.93
CA TRP A 24 20.86 -14.97 -15.69
C TRP A 24 20.11 -14.45 -16.93
N TYR A 25 20.76 -14.32 -18.09
CA TYR A 25 20.20 -13.65 -19.28
C TYR A 25 19.73 -14.60 -20.42
N LYS A 26 19.88 -15.91 -20.30
CA LYS A 26 19.58 -16.86 -21.41
C LYS A 26 18.22 -17.57 -21.33
N GLY A 27 17.27 -17.05 -20.55
CA GLY A 27 15.99 -17.74 -20.29
C GLY A 27 14.70 -16.97 -20.58
N LEU A 28 14.74 -15.77 -21.16
CA LEU A 28 13.52 -15.00 -21.44
C LEU A 28 12.98 -15.34 -22.84
N GLN A 29 12.06 -16.31 -22.90
CA GLN A 29 11.15 -16.46 -24.03
C GLN A 29 10.29 -15.20 -24.16
N GLU A 30 10.00 -14.79 -25.40
CA GLU A 30 9.02 -13.75 -25.70
C GLU A 30 7.71 -14.02 -24.95
N PRO A 31 7.06 -12.99 -24.37
CA PRO A 31 5.84 -13.17 -23.60
C PRO A 31 4.76 -13.78 -24.48
N SER A 32 4.26 -14.94 -24.04
CA SER A 32 3.11 -15.60 -24.65
C SER A 32 1.88 -14.67 -24.60
N PRO A 33 0.99 -14.71 -25.60
CA PRO A 33 -0.26 -13.95 -25.57
C PRO A 33 -1.06 -14.27 -24.30
N PRO A 34 -1.82 -13.31 -23.76
CA PRO A 34 -2.43 -13.42 -22.44
C PRO A 34 -3.24 -14.70 -22.35
N ALA A 35 -2.85 -15.56 -21.40
CA ALA A 35 -3.56 -16.80 -21.11
C ALA A 35 -5.03 -16.48 -20.84
N ARG A 36 -5.94 -17.16 -21.53
CA ARG A 36 -7.36 -17.20 -21.15
C ARG A 36 -7.40 -17.56 -19.66
N GLN A 37 -7.86 -16.62 -18.83
CA GLN A 37 -8.02 -16.81 -17.39
C GLN A 37 -8.77 -18.11 -17.15
N ALA A 38 -8.08 -19.08 -16.55
CA ALA A 38 -8.72 -20.24 -15.99
C ALA A 38 -9.68 -19.72 -14.89
N THR A 39 -10.98 -19.95 -15.06
CA THR A 39 -11.97 -19.65 -14.04
C THR A 39 -11.64 -20.49 -12.82
N MET A 40 -11.11 -19.85 -11.77
CA MET A 40 -10.95 -20.49 -10.47
C MET A 40 -12.32 -21.01 -10.03
N LYS A 41 -12.47 -22.33 -9.84
CA LYS A 41 -13.65 -22.88 -9.18
C LYS A 41 -13.66 -22.36 -7.75
N THR A 42 -14.50 -21.36 -7.48
CA THR A 42 -14.74 -20.87 -6.12
C THR A 42 -15.45 -21.98 -5.34
N LEU A 43 -14.91 -22.37 -4.19
CA LEU A 43 -15.58 -23.30 -3.28
C LEU A 43 -16.94 -22.69 -2.82
N PRO A 44 -17.97 -23.51 -2.62
CA PRO A 44 -19.27 -23.05 -2.10
C PRO A 44 -19.09 -22.47 -0.69
N PRO A 45 -19.76 -21.35 -0.34
CA PRO A 45 -19.56 -20.72 0.96
C PRO A 45 -19.99 -21.64 2.12
N SER A 46 -19.22 -21.63 3.22
CA SER A 46 -19.52 -22.44 4.41
C SER A 46 -20.44 -21.70 5.39
N VAL A 47 -21.48 -22.39 5.89
CA VAL A 47 -22.47 -21.84 6.80
C VAL A 47 -22.59 -22.71 8.05
N LEU A 48 -22.46 -22.11 9.24
CA LEU A 48 -22.82 -22.74 10.51
C LEU A 48 -24.29 -22.39 10.84
N LEU A 49 -25.16 -23.38 10.96
CA LEU A 49 -26.56 -23.21 11.33
C LEU A 49 -26.81 -23.79 12.73
N VAL A 50 -27.26 -22.95 13.66
CA VAL A 50 -27.38 -23.26 15.09
C VAL A 50 -28.80 -22.98 15.58
N ASP A 51 -29.51 -24.01 16.03
CA ASP A 51 -30.86 -23.90 16.64
C ASP A 51 -31.19 -25.24 17.34
N ASP A 52 -31.88 -25.16 18.49
CA ASP A 52 -32.18 -26.31 19.35
C ASP A 52 -33.26 -27.24 18.77
N GLU A 53 -34.07 -26.74 17.83
CA GLU A 53 -35.11 -27.48 17.15
C GLU A 53 -34.55 -28.28 15.96
N ARG A 54 -34.15 -29.53 16.24
CA ARG A 54 -33.51 -30.43 15.26
C ARG A 54 -34.23 -30.56 13.92
N SER A 55 -35.56 -30.69 13.94
CA SER A 55 -36.36 -30.83 12.72
C SER A 55 -36.29 -29.60 11.83
N THR A 56 -36.25 -28.41 12.44
CA THR A 56 -36.21 -27.12 11.75
C THR A 56 -34.85 -26.92 11.08
N ILE A 57 -33.75 -27.17 11.80
CA ILE A 57 -32.41 -26.96 11.22
C ILE A 57 -32.04 -27.96 10.15
N VAL A 58 -32.53 -29.21 10.23
CA VAL A 58 -32.30 -30.21 9.18
C VAL A 58 -32.98 -29.79 7.88
N LEU A 59 -34.22 -29.30 7.96
CA LEU A 59 -34.95 -28.79 6.80
C LEU A 59 -34.27 -27.54 6.22
N MET A 60 -33.93 -26.58 7.06
CA MET A 60 -33.27 -25.34 6.64
C MET A 60 -31.88 -25.60 6.05
N GLY A 61 -31.11 -26.51 6.66
CA GLY A 61 -29.82 -26.95 6.16
C GLY A 61 -29.91 -27.56 4.76
N ALA A 62 -30.86 -28.48 4.55
CA ALA A 62 -31.09 -29.06 3.23
C ALA A 62 -31.46 -27.98 2.19
N VAL A 63 -32.30 -27.00 2.54
CA VAL A 63 -32.61 -25.88 1.64
C VAL A 63 -31.35 -25.07 1.32
N LEU A 64 -30.56 -24.68 2.32
CA LEU A 64 -29.31 -23.93 2.11
C LEU A 64 -28.32 -24.69 1.23
N GLU A 65 -28.17 -26.01 1.39
CA GLU A 65 -27.33 -26.83 0.51
C GLU A 65 -27.81 -26.76 -0.96
N THR A 66 -29.12 -26.84 -1.22
CA THR A 66 -29.64 -26.66 -2.58
C THR A 66 -29.40 -25.26 -3.16
N GLN A 67 -29.18 -24.26 -2.29
CA GLN A 67 -28.86 -22.89 -2.66
C GLN A 67 -27.34 -22.64 -2.80
N GLY A 68 -26.53 -23.71 -2.76
CA GLY A 68 -25.10 -23.66 -3.07
C GLY A 68 -24.19 -23.37 -1.87
N PHE A 69 -24.66 -23.61 -0.65
CA PHE A 69 -23.86 -23.52 0.58
C PHE A 69 -23.34 -24.89 1.00
N THR A 70 -22.21 -24.91 1.71
CA THR A 70 -21.80 -26.07 2.54
C THR A 70 -22.28 -25.80 3.95
N VAL A 71 -23.12 -26.67 4.52
CA VAL A 71 -23.78 -26.39 5.81
C VAL A 71 -23.25 -27.31 6.91
N THR A 72 -22.91 -26.73 8.06
CA THR A 72 -22.64 -27.45 9.31
C THR A 72 -23.78 -27.17 10.29
N LEU A 73 -24.39 -28.22 10.83
CA LEU A 73 -25.51 -28.13 11.76
C LEU A 73 -25.03 -28.27 13.21
N CYS A 74 -25.63 -27.50 14.10
CA CYS A 74 -25.34 -27.52 15.53
C CYS A 74 -26.63 -27.29 16.33
N HIS A 75 -26.74 -27.89 17.51
CA HIS A 75 -27.98 -27.86 18.31
C HIS A 75 -27.89 -27.06 19.60
N THR A 76 -26.70 -26.58 19.97
CA THR A 76 -26.49 -25.84 21.22
C THR A 76 -25.53 -24.68 21.01
N ALA A 77 -25.71 -23.60 21.76
CA ALA A 77 -24.78 -22.47 21.74
C ALA A 77 -23.34 -22.90 22.11
N HIS A 78 -23.19 -23.84 23.06
CA HIS A 78 -21.89 -24.35 23.47
C HIS A 78 -21.14 -25.08 22.34
N GLU A 79 -21.81 -26.01 21.65
CA GLU A 79 -21.23 -26.73 20.51
C GLU A 79 -20.88 -25.76 19.38
N ALA A 80 -21.71 -24.74 19.13
CA ALA A 80 -21.42 -23.71 18.14
C ALA A 80 -20.14 -22.93 18.47
N CYS A 81 -19.95 -22.53 19.72
CA CYS A 81 -18.72 -21.88 20.17
C CYS A 81 -17.49 -22.78 19.97
N CYS A 82 -17.57 -24.08 20.30
CA CYS A 82 -16.47 -25.01 20.05
C CYS A 82 -16.14 -25.17 18.55
N LEU A 83 -17.16 -25.19 17.69
CA LEU A 83 -16.98 -25.23 16.24
C LEU A 83 -16.34 -23.95 15.71
N LEU A 84 -16.73 -22.78 16.22
CA LEU A 84 -16.15 -21.49 15.85
C LEU A 84 -14.67 -21.37 16.26
N ASP A 85 -14.26 -22.06 17.32
CA ASP A 85 -12.86 -22.13 17.75
C ASP A 85 -12.01 -23.05 16.84
N SER A 86 -12.65 -23.95 16.07
CA SER A 86 -11.97 -25.06 15.38
C SER A 86 -12.07 -25.02 13.85
N LEU A 87 -13.11 -24.37 13.30
CA LEU A 87 -13.46 -24.35 11.88
C LEU A 87 -13.82 -22.93 11.43
N GLU A 88 -13.53 -22.58 10.17
CA GLU A 88 -13.92 -21.29 9.60
C GLU A 88 -15.25 -21.35 8.85
N PHE A 89 -16.07 -20.32 9.06
CA PHE A 89 -17.37 -20.16 8.41
C PHE A 89 -17.47 -18.82 7.68
N ASP A 90 -18.00 -18.84 6.46
CA ASP A 90 -18.33 -17.61 5.73
C ASP A 90 -19.53 -16.88 6.36
N ALA A 91 -20.49 -17.66 6.85
CA ALA A 91 -21.65 -17.16 7.59
C ALA A 91 -22.03 -18.04 8.79
N VAL A 92 -22.59 -17.41 9.82
CA VAL A 92 -23.15 -18.05 11.01
C VAL A 92 -24.60 -17.62 11.13
N VAL A 93 -25.51 -18.59 11.21
CA VAL A 93 -26.94 -18.38 11.42
C VAL A 93 -27.29 -19.04 12.74
N THR A 94 -27.72 -18.26 13.72
CA THR A 94 -28.02 -18.78 15.07
C THR A 94 -29.36 -18.30 15.57
N ASP A 95 -30.11 -19.16 16.26
CA ASP A 95 -31.23 -18.71 17.09
C ASP A 95 -30.72 -17.81 18.23
N VAL A 96 -31.59 -16.93 18.73
CA VAL A 96 -31.29 -16.09 19.90
C VAL A 96 -31.58 -16.84 21.20
N ILE A 97 -32.64 -17.66 21.21
CA ILE A 97 -33.09 -18.41 22.39
C ILE A 97 -32.73 -19.88 22.21
N PHE A 98 -32.13 -20.47 23.22
CA PHE A 98 -31.86 -21.90 23.32
C PHE A 98 -32.47 -22.41 24.63
N ASP A 99 -33.39 -23.37 24.55
CA ASP A 99 -34.03 -24.00 25.71
C ASP A 99 -34.56 -22.97 26.75
N GLY A 100 -35.13 -21.87 26.25
CA GLY A 100 -35.69 -20.78 27.05
C GLY A 100 -34.68 -19.74 27.58
N SER A 101 -33.38 -19.89 27.30
CA SER A 101 -32.31 -18.97 27.70
C SER A 101 -31.73 -18.21 26.50
N SER A 102 -31.36 -16.94 26.68
CA SER A 102 -30.83 -16.08 25.60
C SER A 102 -29.34 -16.33 25.32
N GLU A 103 -29.01 -17.55 24.91
CA GLU A 103 -27.60 -17.97 24.71
C GLU A 103 -27.07 -17.70 23.29
N GLY A 104 -27.91 -17.33 22.33
CA GLY A 104 -27.49 -17.01 20.96
C GLY A 104 -26.56 -15.80 20.86
N GLU A 105 -26.65 -14.88 21.81
CA GLU A 105 -25.70 -13.76 21.93
C GLU A 105 -24.27 -14.23 22.23
N ASN A 106 -24.11 -15.38 22.91
CA ASN A 106 -22.79 -15.96 23.15
C ASN A 106 -22.15 -16.45 21.84
N VAL A 107 -22.95 -17.04 20.95
CA VAL A 107 -22.50 -17.47 19.62
C VAL A 107 -22.09 -16.26 18.78
N LEU A 108 -22.88 -15.19 18.81
CA LEU A 108 -22.54 -13.92 18.15
C LEU A 108 -21.23 -13.34 18.69
N ALA A 109 -21.10 -13.22 20.02
CA ALA A 109 -19.92 -12.66 20.67
C ALA A 109 -18.66 -13.48 20.33
N ARG A 110 -18.76 -14.82 20.42
CA ARG A 110 -17.66 -15.72 20.08
C ARG A 110 -17.29 -15.65 18.59
N CYS A 111 -18.28 -15.61 17.71
CA CYS A 111 -18.04 -15.45 16.27
C CYS A 111 -17.34 -14.12 15.98
N ARG A 112 -17.70 -13.03 16.67
CA ARG A 112 -17.05 -11.73 16.47
C ARG A 112 -15.62 -11.71 16.99
N GLU A 113 -15.32 -12.45 18.05
CA GLU A 113 -13.98 -12.60 18.59
C GLU A 113 -13.07 -13.44 17.66
N GLN A 114 -13.53 -14.61 17.25
CA GLN A 114 -12.70 -15.58 16.51
C GLN A 114 -12.72 -15.36 14.99
N GLN A 115 -13.86 -14.90 14.47
CA GLN A 115 -14.12 -14.81 13.02
C GLN A 115 -14.80 -13.47 12.70
N PRO A 116 -14.13 -12.33 12.94
CA PRO A 116 -14.72 -10.99 12.78
C PRO A 116 -15.23 -10.73 11.35
N GLY A 117 -14.70 -11.45 10.36
CA GLY A 117 -15.16 -11.40 8.98
C GLY A 117 -16.49 -12.08 8.73
N ALA A 118 -16.88 -13.12 9.47
CA ALA A 118 -18.07 -13.91 9.16
C ALA A 118 -19.36 -13.04 9.17
N VAL A 119 -20.26 -13.33 8.23
CA VAL A 119 -21.62 -12.78 8.24
C VAL A 119 -22.38 -13.46 9.37
N VAL A 120 -23.04 -12.70 10.25
CA VAL A 120 -23.83 -13.31 11.34
C VAL A 120 -25.29 -12.91 11.21
N VAL A 121 -26.18 -13.89 11.07
CA VAL A 121 -27.63 -13.69 10.99
C VAL A 121 -28.30 -14.30 12.21
N LEU A 122 -29.12 -13.53 12.91
CA LEU A 122 -29.86 -14.01 14.08
C LEU A 122 -31.28 -14.43 13.69
N MET A 123 -31.77 -15.56 14.21
CA MET A 123 -33.17 -15.94 14.13
C MET A 123 -33.85 -15.60 15.45
N THR A 124 -35.00 -14.95 15.44
CA THR A 124 -35.69 -14.52 16.67
C THR A 124 -37.20 -14.73 16.61
N GLY A 125 -37.78 -15.20 17.71
CA GLY A 125 -39.23 -15.29 17.92
C GLY A 125 -39.87 -14.03 18.52
N PHE A 126 -39.07 -13.07 19.02
CA PHE A 126 -39.59 -11.92 19.75
C PHE A 126 -39.95 -10.74 18.81
N PRO A 127 -41.14 -10.13 18.98
CA PRO A 127 -41.66 -9.11 18.07
C PRO A 127 -41.18 -7.68 18.35
N GLU A 128 -40.26 -7.46 19.31
CA GLU A 128 -39.93 -6.12 19.80
C GLU A 128 -38.75 -5.50 19.05
N VAL A 129 -38.94 -4.26 18.57
CA VAL A 129 -37.93 -3.45 17.86
C VAL A 129 -36.64 -3.31 18.69
N ASP A 130 -36.75 -3.25 20.01
CA ASP A 130 -35.61 -3.09 20.92
C ASP A 130 -34.67 -4.30 20.91
N ALA A 131 -35.20 -5.52 20.78
CA ALA A 131 -34.40 -6.73 20.65
C ALA A 131 -33.61 -6.77 19.32
N ALA A 132 -34.25 -6.33 18.23
CA ALA A 132 -33.58 -6.17 16.93
C ALA A 132 -32.47 -5.11 16.99
N VAL A 133 -32.70 -3.99 17.68
CA VAL A 133 -31.68 -2.95 17.86
C VAL A 133 -30.52 -3.44 18.73
N ALA A 134 -30.78 -4.20 19.80
CA ALA A 134 -29.76 -4.79 20.64
C ALA A 134 -28.87 -5.78 19.86
N ALA A 135 -29.50 -6.68 19.11
CA ALA A 135 -28.82 -7.62 18.21
C ALA A 135 -27.85 -6.92 17.23
N MET A 136 -28.31 -5.84 16.59
CA MET A 136 -27.47 -5.07 15.66
C MET A 136 -26.34 -4.35 16.38
N LYS A 137 -26.56 -3.82 17.59
CA LYS A 137 -25.51 -3.21 18.41
C LYS A 137 -24.43 -4.21 18.85
N CYS A 138 -24.80 -5.47 19.03
CA CYS A 138 -23.88 -6.56 19.34
C CYS A 138 -23.15 -7.10 18.09
N GLY A 139 -23.39 -6.51 16.91
CA GLY A 139 -22.67 -6.81 15.69
C GLY A 139 -23.32 -7.90 14.82
N ALA A 140 -24.61 -8.21 14.98
CA ALA A 140 -25.31 -9.00 13.99
C ALA A 140 -25.32 -8.27 12.63
N THR A 141 -25.17 -9.02 11.54
CA THR A 141 -25.27 -8.48 10.18
C THR A 141 -26.72 -8.26 9.77
N ASP A 142 -27.61 -9.17 10.20
CA ASP A 142 -29.05 -9.08 9.97
C ASP A 142 -29.81 -9.98 10.96
N TYR A 143 -31.14 -9.90 10.95
CA TYR A 143 -32.00 -10.81 11.72
C TYR A 143 -33.23 -11.28 10.93
N LEU A 144 -33.73 -12.47 11.26
CA LEU A 144 -34.93 -13.08 10.69
C LEU A 144 -35.93 -13.43 11.79
N ARG A 145 -37.19 -13.13 11.52
CA ARG A 145 -38.29 -13.47 12.42
C ARG A 145 -38.75 -14.91 12.18
N LYS A 146 -38.90 -15.69 13.25
CA LYS A 146 -39.51 -17.03 13.20
C LYS A 146 -41.03 -16.95 12.97
N PRO A 147 -41.63 -17.86 12.18
CA PRO A 147 -41.00 -18.98 11.48
C PRO A 147 -40.15 -18.52 10.28
N VAL A 148 -38.95 -19.11 10.13
CA VAL A 148 -37.99 -18.75 9.08
C VAL A 148 -38.21 -19.61 7.85
N ASP A 149 -38.35 -18.97 6.68
CA ASP A 149 -38.32 -19.64 5.39
C ASP A 149 -36.86 -19.83 4.93
N GLY A 150 -36.47 -21.08 4.62
CA GLY A 150 -35.11 -21.42 4.22
C GLY A 150 -34.63 -20.72 2.94
N ILE A 151 -35.53 -20.41 2.00
CA ILE A 151 -35.21 -19.66 0.77
C ILE A 151 -34.92 -18.20 1.11
N VAL A 152 -35.72 -17.60 1.99
CA VAL A 152 -35.51 -16.23 2.47
C VAL A 152 -34.19 -16.11 3.23
N LEU A 153 -33.87 -17.08 4.09
CA LEU A 153 -32.59 -17.16 4.77
C LEU A 153 -31.43 -17.25 3.78
N ALA A 154 -31.52 -18.14 2.79
CA ALA A 154 -30.48 -18.30 1.77
C ALA A 154 -30.23 -16.99 1.00
N ALA A 155 -31.29 -16.29 0.59
CA ALA A 155 -31.19 -15.02 -0.11
C ALA A 155 -30.52 -13.93 0.74
N MET A 156 -30.85 -13.87 2.03
CA MET A 156 -30.24 -12.94 2.98
C MET A 156 -28.74 -13.22 3.17
N VAL A 157 -28.36 -14.49 3.37
CA VAL A 157 -26.95 -14.88 3.52
C VAL A 157 -26.17 -14.58 2.24
N HIS A 158 -26.71 -14.89 1.05
CA HIS A 158 -26.10 -14.54 -0.23
C HIS A 158 -25.91 -13.02 -0.40
N ARG A 159 -26.93 -12.23 -0.04
CA ARG A 159 -26.87 -10.76 -0.08
C ARG A 159 -25.76 -10.23 0.82
N ALA A 160 -25.73 -10.65 2.08
CA ALA A 160 -24.75 -10.20 3.06
C ALA A 160 -23.32 -10.62 2.67
N LEU A 161 -23.13 -11.84 2.16
CA LEU A 161 -21.82 -12.29 1.65
C LEU A 161 -21.39 -11.49 0.41
N ARG A 162 -22.32 -11.15 -0.49
CA ARG A 162 -22.03 -10.32 -1.67
C ARG A 162 -21.66 -8.90 -1.26
N GLU A 163 -22.40 -8.27 -0.34
CA GLU A 163 -22.10 -6.94 0.18
C GLU A 163 -20.75 -6.91 0.88
N ARG A 164 -20.41 -7.94 1.65
CA ARG A 164 -19.09 -8.12 2.25
C ARG A 164 -18.01 -8.25 1.18
N LYS A 165 -18.19 -9.12 0.18
CA LYS A 165 -17.23 -9.29 -0.93
C LYS A 165 -17.02 -7.98 -1.70
N LEU A 166 -18.08 -7.22 -1.95
CA LEU A 166 -18.00 -5.90 -2.60
C LEU A 166 -17.27 -4.88 -1.72
N SER A 167 -17.56 -4.85 -0.42
CA SER A 167 -16.89 -3.96 0.54
C SER A 167 -15.41 -4.30 0.69
N ALA A 168 -15.06 -5.59 0.67
CA ALA A 168 -13.68 -6.07 0.64
C ALA A 168 -13.00 -5.82 -0.73
N SER A 169 -13.76 -5.85 -1.83
CA SER A 169 -13.24 -5.60 -3.19
C SER A 169 -13.08 -4.12 -3.52
N ARG A 170 -13.77 -3.21 -2.80
CA ARG A 170 -13.59 -1.76 -2.94
C ARG A 170 -12.12 -1.33 -2.80
N GLY A 171 -11.33 -1.98 -1.95
CA GLY A 171 -9.89 -1.65 -1.82
C GLY A 171 -9.06 -1.98 -3.07
N LYS A 172 -9.33 -3.12 -3.74
CA LYS A 172 -8.58 -3.55 -4.93
C LYS A 172 -9.06 -2.86 -6.22
N LEU A 173 -10.37 -2.62 -6.36
CA LEU A 173 -10.89 -1.80 -7.46
C LEU A 173 -10.42 -0.34 -7.32
N ALA A 174 -10.43 0.22 -6.11
CA ALA A 174 -9.94 1.58 -5.85
C ALA A 174 -8.45 1.75 -6.19
N PHE A 175 -7.60 0.77 -5.87
CA PHE A 175 -6.19 0.83 -6.24
C PHE A 175 -6.00 0.73 -7.76
N ALA A 176 -6.71 -0.17 -8.44
CA ALA A 176 -6.65 -0.28 -9.89
C ALA A 176 -7.12 1.00 -10.59
N GLU A 177 -8.21 1.62 -10.15
CA GLU A 177 -8.69 2.92 -10.65
C GLU A 177 -7.67 4.03 -10.40
N MET A 178 -7.01 4.04 -9.24
CA MET A 178 -5.96 5.00 -8.90
C MET A 178 -4.72 4.85 -9.78
N VAL A 179 -4.31 3.59 -10.02
CA VAL A 179 -3.24 3.25 -10.95
C VAL A 179 -3.61 3.69 -12.36
N ASP A 180 -4.83 3.47 -12.83
CA ASP A 180 -5.26 3.88 -14.18
C ASP A 180 -5.27 5.41 -14.35
N ILE A 181 -5.78 6.14 -13.34
CA ILE A 181 -5.77 7.62 -13.34
C ILE A 181 -4.34 8.15 -13.35
N ILE A 182 -3.49 7.65 -12.44
CA ILE A 182 -2.10 8.10 -12.33
C ILE A 182 -1.29 7.66 -13.55
N SER A 183 -1.47 6.44 -14.06
CA SER A 183 -0.80 5.97 -15.29
C SER A 183 -1.19 6.81 -16.51
N GLY A 184 -2.46 7.22 -16.61
CA GLY A 184 -2.92 8.14 -17.66
C GLY A 184 -2.31 9.54 -17.56
N MET A 185 -1.99 10.00 -16.34
CA MET A 185 -1.32 11.29 -16.08
C MET A 185 0.20 11.21 -16.29
N VAL A 186 0.82 10.12 -15.84
CA VAL A 186 2.26 9.79 -15.97
C VAL A 186 2.63 9.50 -17.42
N ALA A 187 1.69 9.06 -18.27
CA ALA A 187 1.90 8.99 -19.71
C ALA A 187 2.37 10.33 -20.33
N ASN A 188 2.08 11.46 -19.66
CA ASN A 188 2.51 12.82 -20.00
C ASN A 188 3.55 13.39 -19.00
N THR A 189 4.41 12.57 -18.39
CA THR A 189 5.36 12.99 -17.34
C THR A 189 6.35 14.07 -17.75
N ILE A 190 6.85 14.77 -16.73
CA ILE A 190 8.07 15.61 -16.79
C ILE A 190 9.27 14.85 -17.31
N GLU A 191 9.38 13.53 -17.11
CA GLU A 191 10.46 12.74 -17.71
C GLU A 191 10.51 12.80 -19.24
N ARG A 192 9.37 13.09 -19.90
CA ARG A 192 9.34 13.34 -21.35
C ARG A 192 9.82 14.74 -21.73
N VAL A 193 9.81 15.69 -20.77
CA VAL A 193 10.12 17.11 -20.97
C VAL A 193 11.54 17.45 -20.49
N ASP A 194 11.99 16.84 -19.39
CA ASP A 194 13.34 16.93 -18.83
C ASP A 194 14.06 15.58 -18.96
N PRO A 195 14.97 15.43 -19.96
CA PRO A 195 15.72 14.20 -20.19
C PRO A 195 16.54 13.72 -18.98
N TYR A 196 16.90 14.62 -18.06
CA TYR A 196 17.69 14.25 -16.86
C TYR A 196 16.87 13.52 -15.80
N THR A 197 15.55 13.45 -15.97
CA THR A 197 14.64 12.76 -15.04
C THR A 197 14.28 11.35 -15.51
N ALA A 198 14.93 10.81 -16.54
CA ALA A 198 14.68 9.45 -17.00
C ALA A 198 14.80 8.41 -15.86
N GLY A 199 13.74 7.62 -15.66
CA GLY A 199 13.69 6.54 -14.66
C GLY A 199 13.53 7.03 -13.21
N HIS A 200 13.46 8.35 -13.00
CA HIS A 200 13.35 8.97 -11.68
C HIS A 200 12.13 8.47 -10.89
N GLY A 201 10.95 8.48 -11.51
CA GLY A 201 9.71 8.04 -10.88
C GLY A 201 9.79 6.60 -10.39
N GLU A 202 10.43 5.70 -11.15
CA GLU A 202 10.59 4.30 -10.77
C GLU A 202 11.61 4.11 -9.65
N ARG A 203 12.72 4.85 -9.66
CA ARG A 203 13.69 4.86 -8.56
C ARG A 203 13.07 5.38 -7.27
N THR A 204 12.42 6.55 -7.34
CA THR A 204 11.73 7.17 -6.20
C THR A 204 10.66 6.23 -5.64
N ARG A 205 9.88 5.57 -6.51
CA ARG A 205 8.90 4.54 -6.12
C ARG A 205 9.56 3.39 -5.36
N ARG A 206 10.60 2.77 -5.94
CA ARG A 206 11.30 1.62 -5.36
C ARG A 206 11.93 1.95 -4.02
N TYR A 207 12.66 3.06 -3.93
CA TYR A 207 13.36 3.48 -2.70
C TYR A 207 12.36 3.83 -1.60
N SER A 208 11.28 4.54 -1.93
CA SER A 208 10.21 4.87 -0.98
C SER A 208 9.54 3.63 -0.42
N ARG A 209 9.30 2.60 -1.24
CA ARG A 209 8.77 1.31 -0.76
C ARG A 209 9.73 0.64 0.22
N ILE A 210 11.00 0.53 -0.12
CA ILE A 210 12.00 -0.15 0.73
C ILE A 210 12.11 0.56 2.08
N LEU A 211 12.17 1.89 2.08
CA LEU A 211 12.23 2.69 3.30
C LEU A 211 10.92 2.55 4.11
N GLY A 212 9.76 2.66 3.46
CA GLY A 212 8.46 2.47 4.12
C GLY A 212 8.27 1.08 4.74
N GLN A 213 8.81 0.03 4.13
CA GLN A 213 8.80 -1.33 4.69
C GLN A 213 9.61 -1.42 6.00
N LYS A 214 10.73 -0.71 6.11
CA LYS A 214 11.50 -0.64 7.36
C LYS A 214 10.74 0.02 8.51
N PHE A 215 9.80 0.91 8.18
CA PHE A 215 8.88 1.52 9.14
C PHE A 215 7.61 0.70 9.39
N ASN A 216 7.50 -0.53 8.84
CA ASN A 216 6.32 -1.39 8.95
C ASN A 216 5.02 -0.70 8.48
N LEU A 217 5.10 0.15 7.46
CA LEU A 217 3.90 0.71 6.84
C LEU A 217 3.04 -0.43 6.28
N GLU A 218 1.74 -0.36 6.53
CA GLU A 218 0.79 -1.31 5.97
C GLU A 218 0.79 -1.29 4.43
N GLN A 219 0.43 -2.41 3.82
CA GLN A 219 0.46 -2.57 2.37
C GLN A 219 -0.32 -1.47 1.62
N ALA A 220 -1.49 -1.09 2.13
CA ALA A 220 -2.30 -0.04 1.52
C ALA A 220 -1.63 1.35 1.60
N THR A 221 -0.86 1.62 2.63
CA THR A 221 -0.10 2.88 2.77
C THR A 221 1.13 2.87 1.86
N LEU A 222 1.83 1.73 1.75
CA LEU A 222 2.94 1.55 0.80
C LEU A 222 2.48 1.78 -0.65
N GLU A 223 1.34 1.20 -1.04
CA GLU A 223 0.74 1.38 -2.35
C GLU A 223 0.45 2.86 -2.68
N ARG A 224 -0.07 3.62 -1.71
CA ARG A 224 -0.32 5.06 -1.90
C ARG A 224 0.96 5.88 -1.93
N LEU A 225 1.94 5.55 -1.10
CA LEU A 225 3.26 6.19 -1.12
C LEU A 225 3.95 6.01 -2.47
N GLU A 226 3.85 4.83 -3.08
CA GLU A 226 4.40 4.60 -4.40
C GLU A 226 3.72 5.39 -5.50
N LEU A 227 2.40 5.48 -5.45
CA LEU A 227 1.64 6.32 -6.35
C LEU A 227 2.01 7.80 -6.19
N ALA A 228 2.18 8.26 -4.95
CA ALA A 228 2.69 9.59 -4.66
C ALA A 228 4.10 9.78 -5.21
N ALA A 229 5.00 8.81 -5.04
CA ALA A 229 6.37 8.86 -5.55
C ALA A 229 6.44 9.01 -7.07
N ILE A 230 5.56 8.34 -7.81
CA ILE A 230 5.50 8.47 -9.28
C ILE A 230 4.94 9.86 -9.67
N ALA A 231 3.96 10.37 -8.93
CA ALA A 231 3.19 11.55 -9.30
C ALA A 231 3.62 12.87 -8.62
N HIS A 232 4.60 12.84 -7.70
CA HIS A 232 4.92 13.99 -6.84
C HIS A 232 5.25 15.27 -7.61
N ASP A 233 5.90 15.09 -8.76
CA ASP A 233 6.35 16.19 -9.61
C ASP A 233 5.29 16.68 -10.59
N TYR A 234 4.14 16.00 -10.71
CA TYR A 234 3.08 16.27 -11.71
C TYR A 234 2.69 17.75 -11.82
N GLY A 235 2.72 18.49 -10.71
CA GLY A 235 2.43 19.91 -10.68
C GLY A 235 3.36 20.77 -11.56
N LYS A 236 4.59 20.35 -11.86
CA LYS A 236 5.53 21.15 -12.67
C LYS A 236 5.06 21.31 -14.13
N ILE A 237 4.24 20.38 -14.65
CA ILE A 237 3.65 20.49 -16.00
C ILE A 237 2.81 21.77 -16.14
N TYR A 238 2.09 22.14 -15.08
CA TYR A 238 1.20 23.30 -15.06
C TYR A 238 1.93 24.63 -14.81
N LEU A 239 3.25 24.57 -14.69
CA LEU A 239 4.12 25.71 -14.46
C LEU A 239 5.06 25.95 -15.65
N ASP A 240 5.03 25.09 -16.67
CA ASP A 240 5.98 25.07 -17.79
C ASP A 240 5.90 26.29 -18.73
N ASP A 241 4.82 27.09 -18.66
CA ASP A 241 4.74 28.39 -19.36
C ASP A 241 5.91 29.33 -19.02
N LEU A 242 6.61 29.06 -17.91
CA LEU A 242 7.78 29.80 -17.44
C LEU A 242 9.11 29.29 -18.03
N GLY A 243 9.12 28.19 -18.79
CA GLY A 243 10.27 27.64 -19.50
C GLY A 243 11.40 27.10 -18.62
N PHE A 244 11.18 26.96 -17.31
CA PHE A 244 12.23 26.51 -16.39
C PHE A 244 12.55 25.02 -16.52
N LEU A 245 11.63 24.18 -17.00
CA LEU A 245 11.87 22.73 -17.19
C LEU A 245 12.96 22.47 -18.23
N THR A 246 13.13 23.38 -19.20
CA THR A 246 14.12 23.26 -20.28
C THR A 246 15.31 24.21 -20.11
N LYS A 247 15.39 24.93 -18.98
CA LYS A 247 16.42 25.94 -18.75
C LYS A 247 17.80 25.29 -18.52
N LYS A 248 18.77 25.73 -19.31
CA LYS A 248 20.18 25.36 -19.14
C LYS A 248 20.84 26.28 -18.10
N GLY A 249 20.73 25.92 -16.81
CA GLY A 249 21.36 26.64 -15.69
C GLY A 249 20.49 26.70 -14.43
N PRO A 250 20.98 27.32 -13.35
CA PRO A 250 20.22 27.44 -12.10
C PRO A 250 19.01 28.36 -12.26
N LEU A 251 17.99 28.09 -11.43
CA LEU A 251 16.80 28.94 -11.33
C LEU A 251 17.13 30.27 -10.63
N THR A 252 16.48 31.36 -11.05
CA THR A 252 16.49 32.63 -10.31
C THR A 252 15.66 32.50 -9.02
N PRO A 253 15.83 33.40 -8.03
CA PRO A 253 14.99 33.40 -6.84
C PRO A 253 13.49 33.54 -7.12
N GLU A 254 13.12 34.22 -8.20
CA GLU A 254 11.74 34.36 -8.67
C GLU A 254 11.22 33.05 -9.28
N GLU A 255 11.99 32.44 -10.19
CA GLU A 255 11.64 31.15 -10.79
C GLU A 255 11.54 30.05 -9.74
N TYR A 256 12.46 30.04 -8.77
CA TYR A 256 12.43 29.09 -7.67
C TYR A 256 11.14 29.21 -6.85
N ARG A 257 10.72 30.44 -6.52
CA ARG A 257 9.43 30.70 -5.83
C ARG A 257 8.24 30.17 -6.61
N GLU A 258 8.26 30.29 -7.93
CA GLU A 258 7.20 29.75 -8.80
C GLU A 258 7.19 28.21 -8.79
N VAL A 259 8.36 27.58 -8.86
CA VAL A 259 8.51 26.11 -8.81
C VAL A 259 8.05 25.54 -7.47
N GLN A 260 8.21 26.26 -6.35
CA GLN A 260 7.76 25.82 -5.02
C GLN A 260 6.25 25.58 -4.93
N ARG A 261 5.46 26.01 -5.91
CA ARG A 261 4.01 25.77 -5.97
C ARG A 261 3.65 24.37 -6.49
N HIS A 262 4.58 23.65 -7.11
CA HIS A 262 4.27 22.37 -7.75
C HIS A 262 3.72 21.27 -6.82
N PRO A 263 4.09 21.16 -5.52
CA PRO A 263 3.54 20.11 -4.66
C PRO A 263 2.03 20.31 -4.45
N GLU A 264 1.63 21.54 -4.11
CA GLU A 264 0.22 21.86 -3.91
C GLU A 264 -0.57 21.82 -5.22
N LEU A 265 0.04 22.30 -6.32
CA LEU A 265 -0.59 22.29 -7.63
C LEU A 265 -0.79 20.85 -8.13
N GLY A 266 0.21 19.98 -7.97
CA GLY A 266 0.12 18.56 -8.33
C GLY A 266 -0.98 17.85 -7.54
N ALA A 267 -1.00 18.03 -6.21
CA ALA A 267 -2.04 17.50 -5.34
C ALA A 267 -3.45 18.00 -5.74
N ARG A 268 -3.58 19.28 -6.10
CA ARG A 268 -4.85 19.86 -6.55
C ARG A 268 -5.30 19.32 -7.91
N MET A 269 -4.37 19.15 -8.84
CA MET A 269 -4.67 18.69 -10.21
C MET A 269 -5.01 17.19 -10.27
N LEU A 270 -4.56 16.41 -9.29
CA LEU A 270 -5.01 15.03 -9.09
C LEU A 270 -6.50 14.92 -8.68
N GLY A 271 -7.07 16.00 -8.14
CA GLY A 271 -8.48 16.09 -7.78
C GLY A 271 -8.80 15.68 -6.33
N ASP A 272 -10.08 15.67 -6.00
CA ASP A 272 -10.63 15.51 -4.65
C ASP A 272 -11.24 14.11 -4.39
N HIS A 273 -10.86 13.11 -5.20
CA HIS A 273 -11.38 11.76 -5.04
C HIS A 273 -10.97 11.18 -3.67
N PRO A 274 -11.88 10.59 -2.88
CA PRO A 274 -11.57 10.10 -1.52
C PRO A 274 -10.42 9.09 -1.45
N HIS A 275 -10.22 8.30 -2.52
CA HIS A 275 -9.10 7.36 -2.58
C HIS A 275 -7.74 8.02 -2.82
N LEU A 276 -7.71 9.22 -3.42
CA LEU A 276 -6.50 9.99 -3.67
C LEU A 276 -6.11 10.92 -2.52
N GLU A 277 -6.97 11.14 -1.53
CA GLU A 277 -6.73 12.07 -0.41
C GLU A 277 -5.32 11.91 0.20
N LYS A 278 -4.94 10.68 0.53
CA LYS A 278 -3.62 10.38 1.09
C LYS A 278 -2.48 10.51 0.09
N VAL A 279 -2.70 10.17 -1.18
CA VAL A 279 -1.70 10.38 -2.24
C VAL A 279 -1.43 11.88 -2.40
N CYS A 280 -2.48 12.69 -2.52
CA CYS A 280 -2.40 14.14 -2.59
C CYS A 280 -1.76 14.76 -1.34
N GLN A 281 -2.04 14.21 -0.15
CA GLN A 281 -1.37 14.60 1.09
C GLN A 281 0.15 14.39 0.98
N TYR A 282 0.60 13.18 0.60
CA TYR A 282 2.03 12.86 0.52
C TYR A 282 2.75 13.70 -0.53
N ILE A 283 2.09 13.95 -1.67
CA ILE A 283 2.59 14.85 -2.71
C ILE A 283 2.66 16.29 -2.21
N ALA A 284 1.69 16.78 -1.45
CA ALA A 284 1.78 18.15 -0.93
C ALA A 284 2.90 18.32 0.11
N GLU A 285 3.27 17.25 0.81
CA GLU A 285 4.21 17.27 1.94
C GLU A 285 5.67 16.99 1.57
N HIS A 286 5.98 16.50 0.37
CA HIS A 286 7.33 15.98 0.06
C HIS A 286 8.46 17.03 0.08
N HIS A 287 8.15 18.32 0.12
CA HIS A 287 9.10 19.42 0.29
C HIS A 287 8.98 20.15 1.64
N GLU A 288 8.13 19.65 2.53
CA GLU A 288 8.14 20.06 3.93
C GLU A 288 9.42 19.56 4.61
N LYS A 289 9.85 20.27 5.64
CA LYS A 289 11.08 19.96 6.39
C LYS A 289 10.76 19.82 7.85
N TRP A 290 11.51 18.96 8.52
CA TRP A 290 11.32 18.68 9.95
C TRP A 290 11.32 19.96 10.81
N ASP A 291 12.20 20.93 10.49
CA ASP A 291 12.32 22.21 11.19
C ASP A 291 11.30 23.30 10.80
N GLY A 292 10.32 22.98 9.93
CA GLY A 292 9.33 23.94 9.45
C GLY A 292 9.82 24.92 8.38
N THR A 293 11.08 24.83 7.93
CA THR A 293 11.62 25.71 6.86
C THR A 293 11.30 25.23 5.44
N GLY A 294 10.43 24.23 5.33
CA GLY A 294 9.96 23.63 4.08
C GLY A 294 8.87 24.45 3.38
N TYR A 295 8.21 23.82 2.42
CA TYR A 295 7.09 24.40 1.68
C TYR A 295 6.15 23.27 1.20
N PRO A 296 4.87 23.56 0.90
CA PRO A 296 4.23 24.87 0.78
C PRO A 296 3.63 25.45 2.08
N LYS A 297 3.36 24.62 3.10
CA LYS A 297 2.65 25.00 4.31
C LYS A 297 3.56 25.28 5.51
N GLN A 298 4.85 24.95 5.42
CA GLN A 298 5.83 25.15 6.51
C GLN A 298 5.48 24.31 7.74
N LEU A 299 5.09 23.06 7.51
CA LEU A 299 4.75 22.10 8.55
C LEU A 299 6.00 21.69 9.32
N HIS A 300 5.89 21.51 10.63
CA HIS A 300 6.99 21.15 11.50
C HIS A 300 6.79 19.78 12.17
N ASP A 301 7.90 19.10 12.48
CA ASP A 301 7.92 17.83 13.20
C ASP A 301 6.91 16.80 12.66
N GLU A 302 6.01 16.34 13.54
CA GLU A 302 5.00 15.31 13.29
C GLU A 302 3.75 15.82 12.55
N GLU A 303 3.69 17.11 12.19
CA GLU A 303 2.61 17.63 11.33
C GLU A 303 2.67 17.02 9.92
N THR A 304 3.86 16.56 9.50
CA THR A 304 4.07 15.86 8.23
C THR A 304 3.87 14.36 8.38
N SER A 305 3.13 13.76 7.46
CA SER A 305 2.94 12.32 7.44
C SER A 305 4.27 11.60 7.22
N LEU A 306 4.46 10.43 7.84
CA LEU A 306 5.66 9.62 7.64
C LEU A 306 5.88 9.27 6.14
N PRO A 307 4.86 8.91 5.34
CA PRO A 307 5.03 8.73 3.89
C PRO A 307 5.49 10.00 3.16
N GLY A 308 4.98 11.18 3.50
CA GLY A 308 5.46 12.45 2.95
C GLY A 308 6.92 12.71 3.28
N ARG A 309 7.34 12.45 4.53
CA ARG A 309 8.75 12.55 4.96
C ARG A 309 9.67 11.57 4.23
N ILE A 310 9.22 10.31 4.06
CA ILE A 310 9.95 9.28 3.29
C ILE A 310 10.17 9.77 1.85
N LEU A 311 9.11 10.26 1.21
CA LEU A 311 9.18 10.75 -0.15
C LEU A 311 10.16 11.92 -0.29
N GLY A 312 10.15 12.87 0.65
CA GLY A 312 11.10 13.98 0.66
C GLY A 312 12.56 13.58 0.81
N VAL A 313 12.87 12.59 1.67
CA VAL A 313 14.24 12.04 1.81
C VAL A 313 14.69 11.37 0.51
N VAL A 314 13.82 10.56 -0.08
CA VAL A 314 14.12 9.83 -1.32
C VAL A 314 14.32 10.78 -2.50
N GLU A 315 13.49 11.82 -2.64
CA GLU A 315 13.61 12.84 -3.68
C GLU A 315 14.96 13.56 -3.60
N VAL A 316 15.35 13.99 -2.40
CA VAL A 316 16.65 14.65 -2.20
C VAL A 316 17.80 13.70 -2.54
N PHE A 317 17.72 12.44 -2.12
CA PHE A 317 18.74 11.46 -2.45
C PHE A 317 18.87 11.23 -3.96
N ASP A 318 17.75 10.99 -4.65
CA ASP A 318 17.76 10.73 -6.09
C ASP A 318 18.34 11.93 -6.85
N SER A 319 17.95 13.15 -6.45
CA SER A 319 18.50 14.40 -6.99
C SER A 319 20.01 14.60 -6.72
N LEU A 320 20.53 14.13 -5.58
CA LEU A 320 21.98 14.13 -5.27
C LEU A 320 22.76 13.08 -6.06
N SER A 321 22.14 11.95 -6.37
CA SER A 321 22.73 10.84 -7.14
C SER A 321 22.62 10.99 -8.66
N THR A 322 21.81 11.93 -9.15
CA THR A 322 21.58 12.16 -10.58
C THR A 322 22.45 13.29 -11.12
N LYS A 323 23.16 13.06 -12.24
CA LYS A 323 23.94 14.09 -12.94
C LYS A 323 22.98 15.05 -13.66
N ARG A 324 23.22 16.36 -13.55
CA ARG A 324 22.46 17.41 -14.23
C ARG A 324 23.40 18.35 -14.99
N SER A 325 22.86 19.13 -15.92
CA SER A 325 23.63 20.09 -16.74
C SER A 325 24.47 21.09 -15.95
N TYR A 326 24.08 21.39 -14.70
CA TYR A 326 24.75 22.34 -13.81
C TYR A 326 25.37 21.70 -12.55
N LYS A 327 25.30 20.37 -12.41
CA LYS A 327 25.69 19.68 -11.17
C LYS A 327 26.17 18.26 -11.45
N ASP A 328 27.36 17.95 -10.94
CA ASP A 328 27.88 16.59 -10.90
C ASP A 328 27.27 15.73 -9.80
N VAL A 329 27.29 14.42 -10.01
CA VAL A 329 26.88 13.40 -9.04
C VAL A 329 27.74 13.50 -7.79
N TRP A 330 27.13 13.36 -6.63
CA TRP A 330 27.88 13.31 -5.38
C TRP A 330 28.48 11.93 -5.15
N GLU A 331 29.59 11.85 -4.43
CA GLU A 331 30.10 10.55 -3.96
C GLU A 331 29.28 10.07 -2.76
N LEU A 332 29.09 8.74 -2.62
CA LEU A 332 28.33 8.15 -1.51
C LEU A 332 28.79 8.66 -0.12
N PRO A 333 30.10 8.74 0.20
CA PRO A 333 30.54 9.28 1.50
C PRO A 333 30.15 10.75 1.73
N LYS A 334 30.07 11.55 0.66
CA LYS A 334 29.62 12.95 0.74
C LYS A 334 28.10 13.01 0.96
N THR A 335 27.34 12.16 0.27
CA THR A 335 25.88 12.03 0.43
C THR A 335 25.52 11.62 1.86
N VAL A 336 26.19 10.60 2.41
CA VAL A 336 26.01 10.15 3.80
C VAL A 336 26.24 11.29 4.79
N ARG A 337 27.38 11.99 4.71
CA ARG A 337 27.69 13.14 5.58
C ARG A 337 26.66 14.26 5.49
N PHE A 338 26.07 14.46 4.31
CA PHE A 338 25.01 15.45 4.16
C PHE A 338 23.74 15.05 4.90
N PHE A 339 23.26 13.82 4.72
CA PHE A 339 22.07 13.35 5.45
C PHE A 339 22.29 13.35 6.97
N GLU A 340 23.48 12.98 7.44
CA GLU A 340 23.86 13.13 8.85
C GLU A 340 23.74 14.59 9.34
N SER A 341 24.22 15.55 8.55
CA SER A 341 24.16 16.98 8.87
C SER A 341 22.76 17.59 8.83
N GLN A 342 21.82 16.96 8.11
CA GLN A 342 20.44 17.44 7.94
C GLN A 342 19.45 16.82 8.93
N ARG A 343 19.94 15.94 9.81
CA ARG A 343 19.17 15.34 10.90
C ARG A 343 18.65 16.41 11.86
N ASN A 344 17.38 16.34 12.23
CA ASN A 344 16.64 17.35 13.02
C ASN A 344 16.53 18.73 12.34
N LEU A 345 16.92 18.86 11.08
CA LEU A 345 16.78 20.08 10.29
C LEU A 345 15.80 19.83 9.14
N ALA A 346 16.30 19.36 8.00
CA ALA A 346 15.43 18.99 6.89
C ALA A 346 14.66 17.70 7.18
N PHE A 347 15.24 16.77 7.95
CA PHE A 347 14.73 15.40 8.06
C PHE A 347 14.58 14.94 9.50
N ALA A 348 13.52 14.15 9.74
CA ALA A 348 13.24 13.52 11.01
C ALA A 348 14.41 12.60 11.44
N PRO A 349 14.82 12.63 12.71
CA PRO A 349 15.97 11.88 13.17
C PRO A 349 15.85 10.36 12.96
N GLU A 350 14.69 9.80 13.28
CA GLU A 350 14.39 8.37 13.13
C GLU A 350 14.40 7.94 11.66
N LEU A 351 14.01 8.84 10.75
CA LEU A 351 14.02 8.59 9.31
C LEU A 351 15.45 8.53 8.78
N ILE A 352 16.32 9.42 9.25
CA ILE A 352 17.74 9.42 8.84
C ILE A 352 18.46 8.19 9.35
N ASP A 353 18.20 7.72 10.58
CA ASP A 353 18.80 6.48 11.09
C ASP A 353 18.54 5.30 10.15
N VAL A 354 17.27 5.05 9.84
CA VAL A 354 16.87 3.94 8.97
C VAL A 354 17.39 4.14 7.54
N PHE A 355 17.38 5.37 7.03
CA PHE A 355 17.86 5.66 5.68
C PHE A 355 19.37 5.43 5.54
N LEU A 356 20.17 5.81 6.53
CA LEU A 356 21.61 5.57 6.52
C LEU A 356 21.94 4.08 6.58
N GLU A 357 21.23 3.29 7.38
CA GLU A 357 21.36 1.82 7.38
C GLU A 357 21.07 1.23 6.00
N LEU A 358 20.06 1.74 5.28
CA LEU A 358 19.78 1.29 3.92
C LEU A 358 20.89 1.69 2.95
N LEU A 359 21.52 2.86 3.11
CA LEU A 359 22.64 3.27 2.28
C LEU A 359 23.90 2.42 2.48
N GLU A 360 24.11 1.82 3.66
CA GLU A 360 25.20 0.86 3.86
C GLU A 360 25.04 -0.39 2.98
N VAL A 361 23.79 -0.82 2.77
CA VAL A 361 23.47 -2.04 2.01
C VAL A 361 23.29 -1.75 0.52
N HIS A 362 22.59 -0.66 0.19
CA HIS A 362 22.12 -0.36 -1.15
C HIS A 362 22.78 0.85 -1.80
N GLY A 363 23.56 1.64 -1.05
CA GLY A 363 24.04 2.96 -1.48
C GLY A 363 24.81 2.92 -2.80
N GLU A 364 25.75 1.99 -2.97
CA GLU A 364 26.50 1.85 -4.22
C GLU A 364 25.59 1.54 -5.43
N GLU A 365 24.64 0.61 -5.28
CA GLU A 365 23.68 0.26 -6.33
C GLU A 365 22.79 1.46 -6.69
N TRP A 366 22.28 2.15 -5.68
CA TRP A 366 21.34 3.26 -5.85
C TRP A 366 22.02 4.49 -6.45
N MET A 367 23.27 4.79 -6.06
CA MET A 367 24.06 5.89 -6.63
C MET A 367 24.38 5.68 -8.12
N GLN A 368 24.44 4.43 -8.58
CA GLN A 368 24.71 4.08 -9.99
C GLN A 368 23.42 3.96 -10.83
N ALA A 369 22.24 3.87 -10.21
CA ALA A 369 20.98 3.67 -10.93
C ALA A 369 20.64 4.82 -11.91
N PRO A 370 20.73 6.11 -11.52
CA PRO A 370 20.42 7.20 -12.45
C PRO A 370 21.27 7.19 -13.73
N ALA A 371 22.56 6.88 -13.62
CA ALA A 371 23.45 6.81 -14.78
C ALA A 371 23.00 5.73 -15.78
N ARG A 372 22.58 4.56 -15.28
CA ARG A 372 22.05 3.47 -16.12
C ARG A 372 20.75 3.85 -16.80
N ASP A 373 19.86 4.56 -16.09
CA ASP A 373 18.57 4.99 -16.64
C ASP A 373 18.76 6.07 -17.72
N LEU A 374 19.69 7.01 -17.53
CA LEU A 374 20.05 8.02 -18.53
C LEU A 374 20.68 7.41 -19.79
N GLU A 375 21.58 6.43 -19.61
CA GLU A 375 22.18 5.68 -20.72
C GLU A 375 21.12 4.90 -21.50
N ALA A 376 20.21 4.21 -20.80
CA ALA A 376 19.10 3.48 -21.42
C ALA A 376 18.13 4.40 -22.18
N ALA A 377 17.98 5.65 -21.73
CA ALA A 377 17.20 6.69 -22.40
C ALA A 377 17.94 7.37 -23.58
N GLY A 378 19.22 7.02 -23.83
CA GLY A 378 20.02 7.60 -24.91
C GLY A 378 20.43 9.06 -24.67
N VAL A 379 20.47 9.51 -23.42
CA VAL A 379 20.90 10.86 -23.06
C VAL A 379 22.43 10.90 -23.03
N GLU A 380 23.04 11.49 -24.07
CA GLU A 380 24.49 11.70 -24.11
C GLU A 380 24.90 12.75 -23.06
N MET A 381 25.61 12.28 -22.05
CA MET A 381 26.16 13.15 -21.01
C MET A 381 27.42 13.82 -21.56
N GLU A 382 27.30 15.07 -22.03
CA GLU A 382 28.49 15.86 -22.38
C GLU A 382 29.46 15.90 -21.17
N ASN A 383 30.73 15.63 -21.46
CA ASN A 383 31.82 15.52 -20.48
C ASN A 383 32.29 16.88 -19.97
#